data_AF-A0A2D6TZL1-F1
#
_entry.id   AF-A0A2D6TZL1-F1
#
_cell.length_a   1.000
_cell.length_b   1.000
_cell.length_c   1.000
_cell.angle_alpha   90.00
_cell.angle_beta   90.00
_cell.angle_gamma   90.00
#
_symmetry.space_group_name_H-M   'P 1'
#
loop_
_entity.id
_entity.type
_entity.pdbx_description
1 polymer ?
#
loop_
_entity_poly.entity_id
_entity_poly.type
_entity_poly.pdbx_seq_one_letter_code
_entity_poly.pdbx_strand_id
1 'polypeptide(L)'
;MANKKEYFKERTVGQIRKLNTSETYGHKDIIKSIDDLNPREDSLEIRVLLIPGKYRRGGIPQRDAANKYRKHGPLIKIDQPQRKQQALDSKNYPLNYRIKAFEKLEDFEQREIEFVGYYWKPASTTDQIARIVSFGDIAEGARIFTYAENNSRFKQRNPETKKMEWKYGIKVEPYADAQRVRDEGADVVVHIPSRTEKKEKYKFKLSHVPYEPTLATGNNLAIVSRLKPAIITSEDGERLVGRTPNSIFDIRYRYTGSIDQSEVIRLTPQDVSGYLGIIKRQLEENMNWTALTFNPFALPSRKQAEFYTKLCNNVVIFDPTVEKPKHKLRKLYMAEKSMLLGRAMAHFGHEEFSFWNPQRDGKYKTYNWSPDQISGNETQ
;
A
#
# COMPACT_ATOMS: atom_id res chain seq x y z
N MET A 1 -21.34 5.34 12.80
CA MET A 1 -20.05 5.07 12.14
C MET A 1 -19.06 6.15 12.59
N ALA A 2 -17.81 5.82 12.84
CA ALA A 2 -16.81 6.83 13.19
C ALA A 2 -16.44 7.67 11.95
N ASN A 3 -16.38 9.00 12.10
CA ASN A 3 -16.09 9.92 11.00
C ASN A 3 -14.64 9.79 10.52
N LYS A 4 -14.42 9.79 9.20
CA LYS A 4 -13.07 9.94 8.63
C LYS A 4 -12.63 11.39 8.76
N LYS A 5 -11.34 11.60 9.02
CA LYS A 5 -10.73 12.94 8.99
C LYS A 5 -10.85 13.52 7.58
N GLU A 6 -10.95 14.84 7.47
CA GLU A 6 -11.14 15.56 6.20
C GLU A 6 -10.20 15.10 5.09
N TYR A 7 -8.91 15.00 5.38
CA TYR A 7 -7.88 14.54 4.43
C TYR A 7 -8.16 13.15 3.81
N PHE A 8 -8.84 12.27 4.54
CA PHE A 8 -9.19 10.91 4.11
C PHE A 8 -10.63 10.78 3.65
N LYS A 9 -11.42 11.86 3.67
CA LYS A 9 -12.75 11.84 3.06
C LYS A 9 -12.60 11.62 1.56
N GLU A 10 -13.61 10.96 1.02
CA GLU A 10 -13.70 10.67 -0.40
C GLU A 10 -15.11 11.05 -0.83
N ARG A 11 -15.29 11.45 -2.09
CA ARG A 11 -16.62 11.75 -2.63
C ARG A 11 -17.54 10.54 -2.50
N THR A 12 -18.77 10.75 -2.05
CA THR A 12 -19.82 9.71 -2.06
C THR A 12 -20.23 9.38 -3.50
N VAL A 13 -20.87 8.22 -3.72
CA VAL A 13 -21.41 7.85 -5.05
C VAL A 13 -22.31 8.96 -5.60
N GLY A 14 -23.14 9.57 -4.75
CA GLY A 14 -24.02 10.67 -5.14
C GLY A 14 -23.25 11.93 -5.56
N GLN A 15 -22.12 12.25 -4.90
CA GLN A 15 -21.26 13.37 -5.30
C GLN A 15 -20.55 13.09 -6.62
N ILE A 16 -20.05 11.87 -6.84
CA ILE A 16 -19.39 11.49 -8.11
C ILE A 16 -20.36 11.64 -9.28
N ARG A 17 -21.62 11.22 -9.11
CA ARG A 17 -22.63 11.31 -10.18
C ARG A 17 -23.13 12.71 -10.51
N LYS A 18 -22.78 13.71 -9.70
CA LYS A 18 -23.07 15.12 -10.01
C LYS A 18 -22.04 15.70 -10.98
N LEU A 19 -20.96 14.96 -11.25
CA LEU A 19 -19.93 15.31 -12.22
C LEU A 19 -20.36 14.87 -13.63
N ASN A 20 -19.68 15.40 -14.63
CA ASN A 20 -19.83 15.01 -16.03
C ASN A 20 -19.45 13.53 -16.16
N THR A 21 -20.45 12.66 -16.30
CA THR A 21 -20.25 11.21 -16.24
C THR A 21 -20.07 10.66 -17.65
N SER A 22 -18.92 10.05 -17.89
CA SER A 22 -18.68 9.18 -19.05
C SER A 22 -18.87 7.71 -18.64
N GLU A 23 -19.13 6.84 -19.60
CA GLU A 23 -19.34 5.41 -19.35
C GLU A 23 -18.35 4.57 -20.16
N THR A 24 -17.89 3.46 -19.59
CA THR A 24 -17.09 2.47 -20.33
C THR A 24 -17.66 1.07 -20.17
N TYR A 25 -17.82 0.38 -21.31
CA TYR A 25 -18.39 -0.96 -21.40
C TYR A 25 -17.31 -2.04 -21.60
N GLY A 26 -16.05 -1.64 -21.76
CA GLY A 26 -14.94 -2.53 -22.09
C GLY A 26 -13.72 -2.34 -21.18
N HIS A 27 -12.78 -3.27 -21.27
CA HIS A 27 -11.49 -3.14 -20.60
C HIS A 27 -10.47 -2.33 -21.39
N LYS A 28 -10.68 -2.18 -22.70
CA LYS A 28 -9.81 -1.38 -23.56
C LYS A 28 -9.85 0.08 -23.12
N ASP A 29 -8.69 0.72 -23.07
CA ASP A 29 -8.52 2.15 -22.76
C ASP A 29 -8.98 2.58 -21.36
N ILE A 30 -9.41 1.66 -20.47
CA ILE A 30 -9.94 2.05 -19.15
C ILE A 30 -8.92 2.83 -18.30
N ILE A 31 -7.63 2.54 -18.42
CA ILE A 31 -6.58 3.29 -17.71
C ILE A 31 -6.49 4.70 -18.26
N LYS A 32 -6.41 4.85 -19.58
CA LYS A 32 -6.40 6.17 -20.23
C LYS A 32 -7.65 6.97 -19.87
N SER A 33 -8.84 6.38 -19.95
CA SER A 33 -10.09 7.05 -19.57
C SER A 33 -10.12 7.51 -18.11
N ILE A 34 -9.47 6.80 -17.19
CA ILE A 34 -9.37 7.21 -15.78
C ILE A 34 -8.32 8.32 -15.62
N ASP A 35 -7.21 8.22 -16.34
CA ASP A 35 -6.12 9.19 -16.29
C ASP A 35 -6.51 10.53 -16.91
N ASP A 36 -7.32 10.53 -17.97
CA ASP A 36 -7.78 11.73 -18.65
C ASP A 36 -8.88 12.50 -17.86
N LEU A 37 -9.43 11.92 -16.78
CA LEU A 37 -10.47 12.58 -15.98
C LEU A 37 -9.95 13.88 -15.35
N ASN A 38 -10.68 14.99 -15.56
CA ASN A 38 -10.56 16.16 -14.70
C ASN A 38 -11.09 15.81 -13.30
N PRO A 39 -10.26 15.83 -12.24
CA PRO A 39 -10.69 15.43 -10.90
C PRO A 39 -11.85 16.27 -10.34
N ARG A 40 -12.08 17.49 -10.83
CA ARG A 40 -13.17 18.35 -10.34
C ARG A 40 -14.48 18.17 -11.08
N GLU A 41 -14.41 17.85 -12.37
CA GLU A 41 -15.55 17.99 -13.29
C GLU A 41 -16.02 16.66 -13.84
N ASP A 42 -15.14 15.67 -13.95
CA ASP A 42 -15.43 14.44 -14.67
C ASP A 42 -15.57 13.25 -13.74
N SER A 43 -16.35 12.28 -14.18
CA SER A 43 -16.41 10.95 -13.58
C SER A 43 -16.51 9.87 -14.63
N LEU A 44 -16.14 8.66 -14.25
CA LEU A 44 -16.23 7.47 -15.07
C LEU A 44 -17.10 6.42 -14.38
N GLU A 45 -18.12 5.96 -15.10
CA GLU A 45 -18.91 4.79 -14.75
C GLU A 45 -18.40 3.56 -15.50
N ILE A 46 -17.87 2.61 -14.75
CA ILE A 46 -17.42 1.32 -15.29
C ILE A 46 -18.61 0.38 -15.34
N ARG A 47 -19.01 -0.03 -16.55
CA ARG A 47 -20.08 -1.01 -16.80
C ARG A 47 -19.56 -2.40 -17.18
N VAL A 48 -18.24 -2.61 -17.10
CA VAL A 48 -17.59 -3.92 -17.26
C VAL A 48 -17.21 -4.53 -15.91
N LEU A 49 -17.24 -5.85 -15.83
CA LEU A 49 -16.90 -6.58 -14.62
C LEU A 49 -15.37 -6.67 -14.48
N LEU A 50 -14.84 -6.05 -13.44
CA LEU A 50 -13.40 -6.05 -13.16
C LEU A 50 -12.91 -7.36 -12.52
N ILE A 51 -13.67 -7.92 -11.58
CA ILE A 51 -13.29 -9.14 -10.87
C ILE A 51 -13.47 -10.37 -11.78
N PRO A 52 -12.47 -11.25 -11.96
CA PRO A 52 -12.60 -12.42 -12.82
C PRO A 52 -13.76 -13.34 -12.41
N GLY A 53 -14.46 -13.92 -13.39
CA GLY A 53 -15.67 -14.73 -13.16
C GLY A 53 -15.47 -15.92 -12.21
N LYS A 54 -14.26 -16.50 -12.17
CA LYS A 54 -13.90 -17.61 -11.26
C LYS A 54 -14.08 -17.29 -9.78
N TYR A 55 -14.00 -16.01 -9.39
CA TYR A 55 -14.21 -15.58 -8.02
C TYR A 55 -15.68 -15.30 -7.68
N ARG A 56 -16.59 -15.37 -8.66
CA ARG A 56 -18.02 -15.04 -8.55
C ARG A 56 -18.95 -16.26 -8.67
N ARG A 57 -18.39 -17.47 -8.76
CA ARG A 57 -19.17 -18.71 -8.87
C ARG A 57 -20.13 -18.86 -7.69
N GLY A 58 -21.36 -19.31 -7.95
CA GLY A 58 -22.37 -19.57 -6.92
C GLY A 58 -23.22 -18.35 -6.52
N GLY A 59 -23.30 -17.31 -7.35
CA GLY A 59 -24.18 -16.16 -7.09
C GLY A 59 -23.78 -15.29 -5.89
N ILE A 60 -22.51 -15.38 -5.46
CA ILE A 60 -22.04 -14.64 -4.30
C ILE A 60 -22.08 -13.12 -4.55
N PRO A 61 -22.35 -12.30 -3.51
CA PRO A 61 -22.33 -10.85 -3.64
C PRO A 61 -20.98 -10.33 -4.16
N GLN A 62 -20.99 -9.25 -4.95
CA GLN A 62 -19.76 -8.68 -5.53
C GLN A 62 -18.73 -8.29 -4.47
N ARG A 63 -19.19 -7.84 -3.29
CA ARG A 63 -18.32 -7.54 -2.15
C ARG A 63 -17.50 -8.76 -1.74
N ASP A 64 -18.14 -9.92 -1.66
CA ASP A 64 -17.50 -11.16 -1.23
C ASP A 64 -16.59 -11.71 -2.33
N ALA A 65 -16.99 -11.59 -3.59
CA ALA A 65 -16.12 -11.89 -4.73
C ALA A 65 -14.86 -11.03 -4.73
N ALA A 66 -14.98 -9.71 -4.52
CA ALA A 66 -13.84 -8.80 -4.43
C ALA A 66 -12.95 -9.11 -3.22
N ASN A 67 -13.53 -9.48 -2.07
CA ASN A 67 -12.78 -9.91 -0.90
C ASN A 67 -12.01 -11.22 -1.17
N LYS A 68 -12.67 -12.21 -1.79
CA LYS A 68 -12.05 -13.48 -2.20
C LYS A 68 -10.92 -13.23 -3.19
N TYR A 69 -11.12 -12.35 -4.17
CA TYR A 69 -10.09 -11.96 -5.12
C TYR A 69 -8.94 -11.20 -4.47
N ARG A 70 -9.18 -10.32 -3.49
CA ARG A 70 -8.09 -9.70 -2.72
C ARG A 70 -7.24 -10.73 -1.95
N LYS A 71 -7.89 -11.80 -1.49
CA LYS A 71 -7.25 -12.87 -0.70
C LYS A 71 -6.50 -13.88 -1.57
N HIS A 72 -7.06 -14.27 -2.71
CA HIS A 72 -6.61 -15.39 -3.55
C HIS A 72 -6.42 -15.02 -5.04
N GLY A 73 -6.45 -13.74 -5.36
CA GLY A 73 -6.13 -13.19 -6.67
C GLY A 73 -4.68 -13.46 -7.03
N PRO A 74 -4.34 -13.41 -8.34
CA PRO A 74 -2.97 -13.60 -8.76
C PRO A 74 -2.10 -12.45 -8.24
N LEU A 75 -0.86 -12.78 -7.94
CA LEU A 75 0.16 -11.87 -7.42
C LEU A 75 1.42 -12.03 -8.27
N ILE A 76 2.09 -10.93 -8.53
CA ILE A 76 3.39 -10.95 -9.21
C ILE A 76 4.40 -11.53 -8.24
N LYS A 77 5.12 -12.57 -8.66
CA LYS A 77 6.21 -13.13 -7.88
C LYS A 77 7.46 -12.29 -8.11
N ILE A 78 8.05 -11.79 -7.02
CA ILE A 78 9.38 -11.16 -7.07
C ILE A 78 10.42 -12.27 -6.93
N ASP A 79 11.15 -12.54 -8.02
CA ASP A 79 12.18 -13.60 -8.09
C ASP A 79 13.50 -13.16 -7.43
N GLN A 80 13.44 -12.88 -6.13
CA GLN A 80 14.60 -12.56 -5.31
C GLN A 80 15.26 -13.84 -4.72
N PRO A 81 16.48 -13.74 -4.16
CA PRO A 81 17.17 -14.87 -3.54
C PRO A 81 16.31 -15.60 -2.50
N GLN A 82 16.34 -16.94 -2.55
CA GLN A 82 15.55 -17.80 -1.66
C GLN A 82 16.39 -18.39 -0.52
N ARG A 83 17.72 -18.30 -0.62
CA ARG A 83 18.66 -18.76 0.41
C ARG A 83 19.51 -17.60 0.90
N LYS A 84 19.90 -17.64 2.18
CA LYS A 84 20.77 -16.60 2.78
C LYS A 84 22.05 -16.39 1.97
N GLN A 85 22.72 -17.46 1.56
CA GLN A 85 23.95 -17.36 0.75
C GLN A 85 23.72 -16.65 -0.59
N GLN A 86 22.63 -16.99 -1.30
CA GLN A 86 22.28 -16.31 -2.56
C GLN A 86 22.00 -14.82 -2.36
N ALA A 87 21.46 -14.43 -1.20
CA ALA A 87 21.27 -13.03 -0.87
C ALA A 87 22.62 -12.35 -0.60
N LEU A 88 23.51 -12.99 0.19
CA LEU A 88 24.87 -12.49 0.46
C LEU A 88 25.70 -12.29 -0.81
N ASP A 89 25.58 -13.20 -1.78
CA ASP A 89 26.30 -13.14 -3.06
C ASP A 89 25.67 -12.16 -4.05
N SER A 90 24.47 -11.63 -3.75
CA SER A 90 23.75 -10.74 -4.67
C SER A 90 24.28 -9.32 -4.65
N LYS A 91 24.46 -8.78 -5.86
CA LYS A 91 24.75 -7.36 -6.12
C LYS A 91 23.48 -6.52 -6.37
N ASN A 92 22.31 -7.14 -6.37
CA ASN A 92 21.04 -6.47 -6.65
C ASN A 92 20.35 -6.01 -5.37
N TYR A 93 19.61 -4.92 -5.47
CA TYR A 93 18.71 -4.42 -4.42
C TYR A 93 17.26 -4.90 -4.65
N PRO A 94 16.38 -4.83 -3.63
CA PRO A 94 14.95 -5.14 -3.80
C PRO A 94 14.30 -4.39 -4.98
N LEU A 95 14.72 -3.15 -5.23
CA LEU A 95 14.27 -2.36 -6.38
C LEU A 95 14.55 -3.06 -7.72
N ASN A 96 15.76 -3.60 -7.92
CA ASN A 96 16.12 -4.26 -9.17
C ASN A 96 15.25 -5.50 -9.44
N TYR A 97 14.93 -6.28 -8.39
CA TYR A 97 14.04 -7.44 -8.53
C TYR A 97 12.60 -7.03 -8.85
N ARG A 98 12.12 -5.91 -8.29
CA ARG A 98 10.80 -5.37 -8.62
C ARG A 98 10.72 -4.88 -10.05
N ILE A 99 11.71 -4.11 -10.52
CA ILE A 99 11.77 -3.61 -11.90
C ILE A 99 11.61 -4.78 -12.88
N LYS A 100 12.47 -5.80 -12.77
CA LYS A 100 12.41 -6.99 -13.62
C LYS A 100 11.09 -7.75 -13.56
N ALA A 101 10.40 -7.71 -12.42
CA ALA A 101 9.12 -8.38 -12.26
C ALA A 101 7.96 -7.57 -12.84
N PHE A 102 8.06 -6.24 -12.83
CA PHE A 102 7.02 -5.33 -13.31
C PHE A 102 7.13 -5.02 -14.81
N GLU A 103 8.35 -4.98 -15.38
CA GLU A 103 8.57 -4.86 -16.83
C GLU A 103 7.83 -5.97 -17.60
N LYS A 104 7.76 -7.17 -17.04
CA LYS A 104 6.99 -8.30 -17.61
C LYS A 104 5.50 -7.98 -17.80
N LEU A 105 4.95 -6.98 -17.11
CA LEU A 105 3.55 -6.60 -17.29
C LEU A 105 3.28 -5.86 -18.60
N GLU A 106 4.30 -5.23 -19.16
CA GLU A 106 4.21 -4.47 -20.43
C GLU A 106 3.92 -5.41 -21.61
N ASP A 107 4.28 -6.69 -21.48
CA ASP A 107 4.01 -7.74 -22.46
C ASP A 107 2.55 -8.23 -22.46
N PHE A 108 1.75 -7.86 -21.45
CA PHE A 108 0.37 -8.31 -21.32
C PHE A 108 -0.60 -7.26 -21.87
N GLU A 109 -1.68 -7.73 -22.51
CA GLU A 109 -2.79 -6.84 -22.80
C GLU A 109 -3.43 -6.36 -21.48
N GLN A 110 -3.89 -5.11 -21.45
CA GLN A 110 -4.51 -4.50 -20.28
C GLN A 110 -5.64 -5.33 -19.64
N ARG A 111 -6.37 -6.15 -20.44
CA ARG A 111 -7.43 -7.03 -19.94
C ARG A 111 -6.91 -8.28 -19.21
N GLU A 112 -5.70 -8.72 -19.52
CA GLU A 112 -5.05 -9.93 -18.97
C GLU A 112 -4.37 -9.65 -17.63
N ILE A 113 -4.10 -8.38 -17.35
CA ILE A 113 -3.50 -7.95 -16.08
C ILE A 113 -4.55 -8.03 -14.97
N GLU A 114 -4.55 -9.18 -14.30
CA GLU A 114 -5.39 -9.53 -13.15
C GLU A 114 -4.63 -9.41 -11.81
N PHE A 115 -3.42 -8.86 -11.77
CA PHE A 115 -2.60 -8.85 -10.56
C PHE A 115 -3.12 -7.84 -9.53
N VAL A 116 -3.34 -8.28 -8.29
CA VAL A 116 -3.76 -7.40 -7.17
C VAL A 116 -2.57 -6.80 -6.41
N GLY A 117 -1.35 -7.25 -6.71
CA GLY A 117 -0.14 -6.86 -6.00
C GLY A 117 1.00 -7.80 -6.33
N TYR A 118 1.98 -7.85 -5.44
CA TYR A 118 3.13 -8.74 -5.56
C TYR A 118 3.46 -9.40 -4.24
N TYR A 119 4.30 -10.43 -4.33
CA TYR A 119 4.78 -11.16 -3.18
C TYR A 119 6.23 -11.58 -3.33
N TRP A 120 6.86 -11.81 -2.19
CA TRP A 120 8.19 -12.40 -2.12
C TRP A 120 8.27 -13.38 -0.96
N LYS A 121 9.27 -14.26 -1.03
CA LYS A 121 9.67 -15.14 0.07
C LYS A 121 11.01 -14.67 0.63
N PRO A 122 11.25 -14.83 1.94
CA PRO A 122 12.51 -14.45 2.55
C PRO A 122 13.65 -15.35 2.07
N ALA A 123 14.86 -14.82 2.11
CA ALA A 123 16.09 -15.58 1.91
C ALA A 123 16.47 -16.36 3.19
N SER A 124 15.57 -17.21 3.68
CA SER A 124 15.74 -17.99 4.91
C SER A 124 15.36 -19.44 4.65
N THR A 125 15.91 -20.38 5.42
CA THR A 125 15.44 -21.78 5.44
C THR A 125 14.29 -21.97 6.42
N THR A 126 14.29 -21.24 7.54
CA THR A 126 13.32 -21.37 8.64
C THR A 126 12.03 -20.62 8.41
N ASP A 127 12.12 -19.43 7.84
CA ASP A 127 10.96 -18.62 7.47
C ASP A 127 10.71 -18.85 5.98
N GLN A 128 9.58 -19.45 5.62
CA GLN A 128 9.15 -19.66 4.23
C GLN A 128 7.85 -18.93 3.91
N ILE A 129 7.38 -18.11 4.84
CA ILE A 129 6.08 -17.46 4.78
C ILE A 129 6.15 -16.35 3.73
N ALA A 130 5.21 -16.36 2.78
CA ALA A 130 5.19 -15.35 1.72
C ALA A 130 4.72 -14.00 2.25
N ARG A 131 5.34 -12.92 1.78
CA ARG A 131 5.03 -11.54 2.18
C ARG A 131 4.31 -10.91 1.00
N ILE A 132 3.09 -10.45 1.24
CA ILE A 132 2.19 -9.98 0.19
C ILE A 132 1.85 -8.53 0.48
N VAL A 133 1.89 -7.70 -0.56
CA VAL A 133 1.39 -6.33 -0.51
C VAL A 133 0.56 -6.05 -1.76
N SER A 134 -0.63 -5.46 -1.59
CA SER A 134 -1.47 -5.08 -2.72
C SER A 134 -1.09 -3.70 -3.24
N PHE A 135 -1.27 -3.44 -4.53
CA PHE A 135 -0.98 -2.12 -5.10
C PHE A 135 -1.81 -1.01 -4.43
N GLY A 136 -3.06 -1.31 -4.08
CA GLY A 136 -3.94 -0.38 -3.37
C GLY A 136 -3.46 -0.09 -1.95
N ASP A 137 -2.86 -1.07 -1.25
CA ASP A 137 -2.31 -0.85 0.08
C ASP A 137 -1.05 0.04 0.04
N ILE A 138 -0.25 -0.05 -1.03
CA ILE A 138 0.92 0.82 -1.24
C ILE A 138 0.48 2.27 -1.42
N ALA A 139 -0.46 2.53 -2.32
CA ALA A 139 -0.98 3.88 -2.57
C ALA A 139 -1.63 4.48 -1.31
N GLU A 140 -2.44 3.70 -0.59
CA GLU A 140 -3.05 4.15 0.66
C GLU A 140 -1.99 4.38 1.77
N GLY A 141 -0.93 3.57 1.82
CA GLY A 141 0.18 3.77 2.75
C GLY A 141 0.92 5.07 2.50
N ALA A 142 1.20 5.39 1.24
CA ALA A 142 1.77 6.68 0.83
C ALA A 142 0.85 7.86 1.16
N ARG A 143 -0.48 7.69 1.01
CA ARG A 143 -1.48 8.68 1.43
C ARG A 143 -1.44 8.95 2.94
N ILE A 144 -1.36 7.90 3.76
CA ILE A 144 -1.24 8.02 5.23
C ILE A 144 0.08 8.69 5.61
N PHE A 145 1.18 8.34 4.96
CA PHE A 145 2.47 8.98 5.16
C PHE A 145 2.40 10.48 4.83
N THR A 146 1.85 10.85 3.68
CA THR A 146 1.67 12.25 3.26
C THR A 146 0.81 13.04 4.25
N TYR A 147 -0.29 12.45 4.74
CA TYR A 147 -1.10 13.05 5.80
C TYR A 147 -0.27 13.35 7.05
N ALA A 148 0.52 12.38 7.51
CA ALA A 148 1.35 12.51 8.70
C ALA A 148 2.37 13.64 8.53
N GLU A 149 2.98 13.74 7.35
CA GLU A 149 3.93 14.79 6.99
C GLU A 149 3.29 16.18 7.00
N ASN A 150 2.14 16.34 6.33
CA ASN A 150 1.44 17.63 6.22
C ASN A 150 0.90 18.12 7.57
N ASN A 151 0.57 17.20 8.47
CA ASN A 151 0.04 17.52 9.79
C ASN A 151 1.09 17.42 10.90
N SER A 152 2.34 17.14 10.53
CA SER A 152 3.44 16.95 11.49
C SER A 152 3.62 18.18 12.36
N ARG A 153 3.38 19.40 11.87
CA ARG A 153 3.60 20.67 12.59
C ARG A 153 2.72 20.87 13.83
N PHE A 154 1.61 20.15 13.97
CA PHE A 154 0.73 20.29 15.12
C PHE A 154 1.24 19.51 16.32
N LYS A 155 1.94 20.20 17.22
CA LYS A 155 2.25 19.67 18.55
C LYS A 155 1.01 19.79 19.44
N GLN A 156 0.66 18.72 20.14
CA GLN A 156 -0.35 18.74 21.19
C GLN A 156 0.33 18.41 22.52
N ARG A 157 -0.06 19.12 23.58
CA ARG A 157 0.37 18.76 24.93
C ARG A 157 -0.30 17.45 25.31
N ASN A 158 0.50 16.42 25.57
CA ASN A 158 0.01 15.16 26.10
C ASN A 158 -0.56 15.43 27.51
N PRO A 159 -1.83 15.08 27.79
CA PRO A 159 -2.48 15.41 29.06
C PRO A 159 -1.84 14.69 30.26
N GLU A 160 -1.29 13.50 30.05
CA GLU A 160 -0.67 12.68 31.10
C GLU A 160 0.77 13.14 31.38
N THR A 161 1.60 13.24 30.34
CA THR A 161 3.03 13.55 30.50
C THR A 161 3.32 15.05 30.57
N LYS A 162 2.33 15.90 30.23
CA LYS A 162 2.44 17.35 30.04
C LYS A 162 3.48 17.77 28.98
N LYS A 163 4.10 16.84 28.25
CA LYS A 163 5.09 17.09 27.19
C LYS A 163 4.40 17.42 25.86
N MET A 164 5.05 18.26 25.05
CA MET A 164 4.58 18.56 23.69
C MET A 164 4.94 17.41 22.76
N GLU A 165 3.93 16.70 22.25
CA GLU A 165 4.11 15.56 21.35
C GLU A 165 3.50 15.86 19.98
N TRP A 166 4.12 15.33 18.93
CA TRP A 166 3.60 15.47 17.57
C TRP A 166 2.27 14.71 17.42
N LYS A 167 1.17 15.44 17.22
CA LYS A 167 -0.17 14.86 17.22
C LYS A 167 -0.41 13.94 16.01
N TYR A 168 0.15 14.28 14.85
CA TYR A 168 -0.16 13.58 13.60
C TYR A 168 1.05 13.00 12.87
N GLY A 169 2.28 13.30 13.29
CA GLY A 169 3.49 12.72 12.72
C GLY A 169 3.63 11.21 13.01
N ILE A 170 4.39 10.53 12.14
CA ILE A 170 4.83 9.15 12.37
C ILE A 170 6.00 9.18 13.35
N LYS A 171 5.80 8.58 14.52
CA LYS A 171 6.89 8.39 15.48
C LYS A 171 7.57 7.07 15.15
N VAL A 172 8.90 7.10 15.08
CA VAL A 172 9.73 5.91 14.93
C VAL A 172 10.53 5.80 16.23
N GLU A 173 10.60 4.63 16.83
CA GLU A 173 11.39 4.34 18.02
C GLU A 173 12.29 3.15 17.65
N PRO A 174 13.60 3.35 17.47
CA PRO A 174 14.48 2.29 17.05
C PRO A 174 14.85 1.45 18.28
N TYR A 175 14.72 0.14 18.19
CA TYR A 175 15.39 -0.76 19.12
C TYR A 175 16.73 -1.15 18.50
N ALA A 176 17.80 -0.55 19.02
CA ALA A 176 19.14 -0.67 18.45
C ALA A 176 20.09 -1.31 19.46
N ASP A 177 20.00 -2.61 19.63
CA ASP A 177 21.17 -3.38 20.07
C ASP A 177 22.13 -3.49 18.87
N ALA A 178 23.15 -2.63 18.84
CA ALA A 178 23.99 -2.39 17.67
C ALA A 178 24.63 -3.67 17.11
N GLN A 179 25.01 -4.64 17.96
CA GLN A 179 25.66 -5.86 17.49
C GLN A 179 24.70 -6.76 16.70
N ARG A 180 23.48 -6.98 17.22
CA ARG A 180 22.50 -7.86 16.57
C ARG A 180 21.83 -7.22 15.36
N VAL A 181 21.71 -5.89 15.34
CA VAL A 181 21.12 -5.14 14.23
C VAL A 181 21.85 -5.42 12.92
N ARG A 182 23.16 -5.63 12.95
CA ARG A 182 23.96 -5.96 11.76
C ARG A 182 23.50 -7.24 11.08
N ASP A 183 23.18 -8.29 11.83
CA ASP A 183 22.88 -9.62 11.26
C ASP A 183 21.39 -9.92 11.15
N GLU A 184 20.59 -9.34 12.04
CA GLU A 184 19.16 -9.61 12.16
C GLU A 184 18.29 -8.48 11.62
N GLY A 185 18.84 -7.27 11.49
CA GLY A 185 18.10 -6.03 11.30
C GLY A 185 17.56 -5.46 12.61
N ALA A 186 17.10 -4.23 12.55
CA ALA A 186 16.47 -3.57 13.69
C ALA A 186 15.01 -3.97 13.85
N ASP A 187 14.58 -3.99 15.11
CA ASP A 187 13.20 -3.98 15.51
C ASP A 187 12.78 -2.52 15.72
N VAL A 188 11.81 -2.05 14.95
CA VAL A 188 11.45 -0.62 14.95
C VAL A 188 9.99 -0.47 15.34
N VAL A 189 9.73 0.21 16.45
CA VAL A 189 8.36 0.54 16.87
C VAL A 189 7.92 1.80 16.13
N VAL A 190 6.76 1.72 15.49
CA VAL A 190 6.19 2.81 14.70
C VAL A 190 4.79 3.19 15.21
N HIS A 191 4.53 4.49 15.23
CA HIS A 191 3.23 5.06 15.58
C HIS A 191 2.61 5.73 14.36
N ILE A 192 1.55 5.14 13.81
CA ILE A 192 0.92 5.59 12.56
C ILE A 192 -0.42 6.26 12.85
N PRO A 193 -0.69 7.47 12.34
CA PRO A 193 -1.97 8.12 12.57
C PRO A 193 -3.14 7.31 12.01
N SER A 194 -4.27 7.31 12.72
CA SER A 194 -5.52 6.77 12.20
C SER A 194 -6.13 7.69 11.13
N ARG A 195 -6.88 7.10 10.20
CA ARG A 195 -7.69 7.80 9.20
C ARG A 195 -9.01 8.33 9.78
N THR A 196 -9.40 7.80 10.94
CA THR A 196 -10.65 8.12 11.63
C THR A 196 -10.39 9.20 12.67
N GLU A 197 -11.35 10.11 12.83
CA GLU A 197 -11.30 11.13 13.86
C GLU A 197 -11.34 10.52 15.25
N LYS A 198 -10.63 11.15 16.19
CA LYS A 198 -10.58 10.75 17.62
C LYS A 198 -10.10 9.31 17.88
N LYS A 199 -9.65 8.57 16.87
CA LYS A 199 -9.01 7.27 17.04
C LYS A 199 -7.53 7.45 17.34
N GLU A 200 -7.03 6.63 18.25
CA GLU A 200 -5.63 6.55 18.61
C GLU A 200 -4.75 6.18 17.41
N LYS A 201 -3.45 6.47 17.53
CA LYS A 201 -2.46 6.03 16.57
C LYS A 201 -2.31 4.51 16.67
N TYR A 202 -2.11 3.85 15.54
CA TYR A 202 -1.68 2.46 15.53
C TYR A 202 -0.26 2.39 16.07
N LYS A 203 0.01 1.47 17.00
CA LYS A 203 1.34 1.20 17.52
C LYS A 203 1.71 -0.25 17.21
N PHE A 204 2.80 -0.47 16.48
CA PHE A 204 3.26 -1.82 16.18
C PHE A 204 4.76 -1.82 15.90
N LYS A 205 5.35 -3.01 15.89
CA LYS A 205 6.77 -3.22 15.61
C LYS A 205 6.94 -3.72 14.17
N LEU A 206 7.91 -3.18 13.45
CA LEU A 206 8.42 -3.73 12.19
C LEU A 206 9.76 -4.39 12.49
N SER A 207 9.84 -5.71 12.28
CA SER A 207 11.03 -6.51 12.52
C SER A 207 11.83 -6.72 11.24
N HIS A 208 13.15 -6.88 11.39
CA HIS A 208 14.10 -7.07 10.29
C HIS A 208 14.18 -5.86 9.35
N VAL A 209 14.18 -4.66 9.94
CA VAL A 209 14.42 -3.42 9.19
C VAL A 209 15.92 -3.26 8.99
N PRO A 210 16.43 -3.17 7.76
CA PRO A 210 17.85 -2.90 7.54
C PRO A 210 18.18 -1.49 8.06
N TYR A 211 19.12 -1.41 9.01
CA TYR A 211 19.39 -0.18 9.75
C TYR A 211 20.84 0.27 9.65
N GLU A 212 21.81 -0.64 9.64
CA GLU A 212 23.21 -0.27 9.46
C GLU A 212 23.58 -0.12 7.97
N PRO A 213 24.33 0.95 7.62
CA PRO A 213 24.98 1.07 6.33
C PRO A 213 26.12 0.05 6.27
N THR A 214 25.80 -1.20 5.95
CA THR A 214 26.80 -2.24 5.76
C THR A 214 27.33 -2.18 4.32
N LEU A 215 28.66 -2.31 4.16
CA LEU A 215 29.30 -2.41 2.83
C LEU A 215 28.91 -3.69 2.07
N ALA A 216 28.38 -4.70 2.78
CA ALA A 216 27.92 -5.95 2.19
C ALA A 216 26.43 -5.87 1.82
N THR A 217 26.15 -5.44 0.59
CA THR A 217 24.80 -5.29 0.02
C THR A 217 23.90 -6.52 0.27
N GLY A 218 24.47 -7.72 0.20
CA GLY A 218 23.71 -8.95 0.29
C GLY A 218 23.11 -9.27 1.68
N ASN A 219 23.71 -8.79 2.76
CA ASN A 219 23.19 -9.06 4.10
C ASN A 219 21.92 -8.25 4.38
N ASN A 220 21.91 -6.96 4.01
CA ASN A 220 20.73 -6.11 4.11
C ASN A 220 19.57 -6.62 3.22
N LEU A 221 19.87 -7.23 2.07
CA LEU A 221 18.88 -7.92 1.24
C LEU A 221 18.26 -9.12 2.00
N ALA A 222 19.09 -9.96 2.62
CA ALA A 222 18.62 -11.08 3.42
C ALA A 222 17.75 -10.63 4.62
N ILE A 223 18.16 -9.55 5.29
CA ILE A 223 17.41 -8.93 6.40
C ILE A 223 16.05 -8.45 5.92
N VAL A 224 15.99 -7.54 4.94
CA VAL A 224 14.72 -6.93 4.53
C VAL A 224 13.77 -7.93 3.89
N SER A 225 14.30 -9.00 3.28
CA SER A 225 13.49 -10.08 2.77
C SER A 225 12.64 -10.73 3.87
N ARG A 226 13.04 -10.64 5.15
CA ARG A 226 12.33 -11.15 6.34
C ARG A 226 11.38 -10.14 6.98
N LEU A 227 11.24 -8.93 6.42
CA LEU A 227 10.41 -7.87 6.99
C LEU A 227 9.02 -8.39 7.38
N LYS A 228 8.66 -8.19 8.64
CA LYS A 228 7.35 -8.55 9.15
C LYS A 228 6.87 -7.60 10.26
N PRO A 229 5.56 -7.36 10.34
CA PRO A 229 4.97 -6.72 11.50
C PRO A 229 5.02 -7.64 12.72
N ALA A 230 5.02 -7.05 13.91
CA ALA A 230 4.76 -7.74 15.16
C ALA A 230 3.86 -6.88 16.05
N ILE A 231 2.96 -7.55 16.77
CA ILE A 231 2.16 -6.90 17.82
C ILE A 231 3.08 -6.66 19.02
N ILE A 232 2.92 -5.51 19.67
CA ILE A 232 3.63 -5.20 20.91
C ILE A 232 2.78 -5.68 22.07
N THR A 233 3.36 -6.50 22.93
CA THR A 233 2.75 -6.93 24.20
C THR A 233 3.36 -6.12 25.34
N SER A 234 2.55 -5.79 26.35
CA SER A 234 3.04 -5.27 27.63
C SER A 234 3.81 -6.36 28.39
N GLU A 235 4.45 -5.98 29.49
CA GLU A 235 5.11 -6.93 30.40
C GLU A 235 4.12 -7.97 30.96
N ASP A 236 2.87 -7.56 31.22
CA ASP A 236 1.78 -8.44 31.66
C ASP A 236 1.19 -9.33 30.53
N GLY A 237 1.77 -9.27 29.32
CA GLY A 237 1.29 -10.01 28.15
C GLY A 237 0.06 -9.42 27.48
N GLU A 238 -0.45 -8.27 27.96
CA GLU A 238 -1.58 -7.60 27.33
C GLU A 238 -1.18 -7.01 25.98
N ARG A 239 -2.05 -7.14 24.99
CA ARG A 239 -1.78 -6.60 23.64
C ARG A 239 -1.92 -5.08 23.66
N LEU A 240 -0.81 -4.37 23.56
CA LEU A 240 -0.77 -2.92 23.40
C LEU A 240 -1.22 -2.58 21.98
N VAL A 241 -2.51 -2.25 21.82
CA VAL A 241 -3.18 -1.72 20.61
C VAL A 241 -2.43 -2.04 19.31
N GLY A 242 -2.52 -3.30 18.88
CA GLY A 242 -1.85 -3.80 17.68
C GLY A 242 -2.48 -3.33 16.37
N ARG A 243 -1.94 -3.84 15.24
CA ARG A 243 -2.47 -3.64 13.89
C ARG A 243 -4.00 -3.75 13.86
N THR A 244 -4.62 -2.89 13.05
CA THR A 244 -6.06 -2.76 12.79
C THR A 244 -6.89 -4.04 12.98
N PRO A 245 -8.18 -3.93 13.36
CA PRO A 245 -9.14 -5.05 13.32
C PRO A 245 -9.17 -5.84 12.00
N ASN A 246 -8.63 -5.30 10.91
CA ASN A 246 -8.50 -5.97 9.62
C ASN A 246 -7.60 -7.21 9.62
N SER A 247 -6.67 -7.38 10.55
CA SER A 247 -5.94 -8.65 10.70
C SER A 247 -6.88 -9.79 11.08
N ILE A 248 -7.95 -9.50 11.81
CA ILE A 248 -9.00 -10.46 12.19
C ILE A 248 -9.81 -10.91 10.96
N PHE A 249 -9.99 -10.02 9.96
CA PHE A 249 -10.68 -10.37 8.72
C PHE A 249 -9.77 -11.04 7.68
N ASP A 250 -8.46 -11.13 7.95
CA ASP A 250 -7.49 -11.85 7.13
C ASP A 250 -7.39 -13.33 7.51
N ILE A 251 -8.28 -13.84 8.38
CA ILE A 251 -8.48 -15.28 8.57
C ILE A 251 -8.73 -15.90 7.18
N ARG A 252 -7.81 -16.78 6.79
CA ARG A 252 -7.96 -17.69 5.66
C ARG A 252 -8.51 -18.99 6.23
N TYR A 253 -9.76 -19.30 5.90
CA TYR A 253 -10.24 -20.65 6.13
C TYR A 253 -9.44 -21.59 5.24
N ARG A 254 -8.90 -22.66 5.83
CA ARG A 254 -8.37 -23.79 5.05
C ARG A 254 -9.57 -24.35 4.29
N TYR A 255 -9.61 -24.17 2.97
CA TYR A 255 -10.63 -24.83 2.17
C TYR A 255 -10.32 -26.33 2.16
N THR A 256 -11.30 -27.16 2.48
CA THR A 256 -11.19 -28.62 2.37
C THR A 256 -10.79 -28.98 0.94
N GLY A 257 -9.57 -29.52 0.78
CA GLY A 257 -8.98 -29.87 -0.52
C GLY A 257 -7.97 -28.85 -1.09
N SER A 258 -7.75 -27.69 -0.46
CA SER A 258 -6.61 -26.84 -0.84
C SER A 258 -5.33 -27.41 -0.24
N ILE A 259 -4.42 -27.90 -1.09
CA ILE A 259 -3.02 -28.24 -0.72
C ILE A 259 -2.49 -27.05 0.07
N ASP A 260 -2.10 -27.27 1.34
CA ASP A 260 -1.63 -26.29 2.32
C ASP A 260 -1.27 -24.94 1.70
N GLN A 261 -2.27 -24.06 1.54
CA GLN A 261 -2.00 -22.72 1.04
C GLN A 261 -1.25 -22.01 2.15
N SER A 262 0.06 -21.95 1.93
CA SER A 262 1.11 -21.50 2.81
C SER A 262 0.65 -20.27 3.58
N GLU A 263 0.91 -20.26 4.89
CA GLU A 263 0.76 -19.06 5.69
C GLU A 263 1.38 -17.86 4.95
N VAL A 264 0.70 -16.71 4.99
CA VAL A 264 1.17 -15.47 4.35
C VAL A 264 1.12 -14.32 5.33
N ILE A 265 2.12 -13.45 5.25
CA ILE A 265 2.12 -12.17 5.95
C ILE A 265 1.63 -11.11 4.96
N ARG A 266 0.42 -10.59 5.19
CA ARG A 266 -0.07 -9.43 4.45
C ARG A 266 0.46 -8.15 5.07
N LEU A 267 1.10 -7.33 4.26
CA LEU A 267 1.54 -5.98 4.60
C LEU A 267 0.42 -5.02 4.24
N THR A 268 0.02 -4.18 5.19
CA THR A 268 -1.12 -3.27 5.12
C THR A 268 -0.64 -1.84 4.85
N PRO A 269 -1.55 -0.88 4.61
CA PRO A 269 -1.17 0.53 4.41
C PRO A 269 -0.36 1.11 5.57
N GLN A 270 -0.62 0.65 6.80
CA GLN A 270 0.11 1.09 7.99
C GLN A 270 1.58 0.70 7.95
N ASP A 271 1.91 -0.49 7.43
CA ASP A 271 3.31 -0.95 7.36
C ASP A 271 4.07 -0.23 6.28
N VAL A 272 3.44 -0.02 5.12
CA VAL A 272 4.03 0.79 4.05
C VAL A 272 4.28 2.21 4.58
N SER A 273 3.29 2.82 5.23
CA SER A 273 3.41 4.14 5.84
C SER A 273 4.49 4.20 6.93
N GLY A 274 4.55 3.18 7.79
CA GLY A 274 5.56 3.08 8.84
C GLY A 274 6.96 2.93 8.27
N TYR A 275 7.14 2.11 7.24
CA TYR A 275 8.42 1.94 6.58
C TYR A 275 8.86 3.22 5.84
N LEU A 276 7.95 3.97 5.23
CA LEU A 276 8.23 5.31 4.70
C LEU A 276 8.67 6.29 5.81
N GLY A 277 8.05 6.20 6.99
CA GLY A 277 8.48 6.93 8.18
C GLY A 277 9.90 6.59 8.64
N ILE A 278 10.26 5.30 8.60
CA ILE A 278 11.62 4.82 8.89
C ILE A 278 12.62 5.37 7.87
N ILE A 279 12.30 5.29 6.57
CA ILE A 279 13.12 5.83 5.49
C ILE A 279 13.39 7.31 5.73
N LYS A 280 12.33 8.10 5.92
CA LYS A 280 12.45 9.54 6.15
C LYS A 280 13.37 9.83 7.34
N ARG A 281 13.12 9.16 8.47
CA ARG A 281 13.91 9.36 9.67
C ARG A 281 15.39 9.03 9.45
N GLN A 282 15.69 7.88 8.83
CA GLN A 282 17.08 7.50 8.57
C GLN A 282 17.78 8.49 7.63
N LEU A 283 17.08 8.98 6.61
CA LEU A 283 17.63 9.96 5.68
C LEU A 283 17.86 11.32 6.36
N GLU A 284 16.88 11.84 7.11
CA GLU A 284 16.95 13.18 7.69
C GLU A 284 17.78 13.27 8.97
N GLU A 285 17.70 12.27 9.85
CA GLU A 285 18.40 12.31 11.16
C GLU A 285 19.79 11.66 11.10
N ASN A 286 19.98 10.61 10.28
CA ASN A 286 21.20 9.81 10.28
C ASN A 286 21.98 9.87 8.95
N MET A 287 21.48 10.62 7.94
CA MET A 287 22.03 10.63 6.57
C MET A 287 22.22 9.21 5.99
N ASN A 288 21.36 8.28 6.39
CA ASN A 288 21.49 6.86 6.11
C ASN A 288 20.49 6.42 5.04
N TRP A 289 21.01 5.99 3.90
CA TRP A 289 20.24 5.58 2.73
C TRP A 289 19.79 4.11 2.76
N THR A 290 20.16 3.36 3.80
CA THR A 290 19.97 1.91 3.88
C THR A 290 18.50 1.50 3.77
N ALA A 291 17.61 2.05 4.59
CA ALA A 291 16.19 1.71 4.52
C ALA A 291 15.56 2.08 3.16
N LEU A 292 16.00 3.16 2.52
CA LEU A 292 15.51 3.52 1.19
C LEU A 292 16.00 2.53 0.13
N THR A 293 17.30 2.24 0.12
CA THR A 293 17.96 1.34 -0.84
C THR A 293 17.38 -0.07 -0.77
N PHE A 294 17.10 -0.55 0.44
CA PHE A 294 16.56 -1.87 0.69
C PHE A 294 15.04 -1.89 0.88
N ASN A 295 14.34 -0.82 0.55
CA ASN A 295 12.89 -0.76 0.68
C ASN A 295 12.21 -1.88 -0.13
N PRO A 296 11.42 -2.77 0.49
CA PRO A 296 10.73 -3.86 -0.22
C PRO A 296 9.41 -3.40 -0.87
N PHE A 297 8.96 -2.18 -0.58
CA PHE A 297 7.76 -1.61 -1.19
C PHE A 297 8.08 -0.80 -2.45
N ALA A 298 7.19 -0.86 -3.45
CA ALA A 298 7.15 0.16 -4.50
C ALA A 298 6.92 1.55 -3.86
N LEU A 299 7.52 2.59 -4.46
CA LEU A 299 7.40 3.96 -3.98
C LEU A 299 6.51 4.72 -4.96
N PRO A 300 5.23 5.00 -4.61
CA PRO A 300 4.32 5.65 -5.53
C PRO A 300 4.87 6.98 -6.03
N SER A 301 4.90 7.16 -7.34
CA SER A 301 5.18 8.45 -7.96
C SER A 301 4.01 9.41 -7.74
N ARG A 302 4.17 10.66 -8.18
CA ARG A 302 3.05 11.62 -8.16
C ARG A 302 1.92 11.16 -9.08
N LYS A 303 2.25 10.63 -10.25
CA LYS A 303 1.31 10.06 -11.22
C LYS A 303 0.45 8.95 -10.60
N GLN A 304 1.05 8.01 -9.86
CA GLN A 304 0.29 6.96 -9.17
C GLN A 304 -0.62 7.52 -8.07
N ALA A 305 -0.18 8.54 -7.33
CA ALA A 305 -1.00 9.17 -6.29
C ALA A 305 -2.23 9.88 -6.88
N GLU A 306 -2.06 10.60 -7.98
CA GLU A 306 -3.15 11.26 -8.71
C GLU A 306 -4.13 10.24 -9.28
N PHE A 307 -3.61 9.20 -9.95
CA PHE A 307 -4.43 8.12 -10.49
C PHE A 307 -5.23 7.41 -9.38
N TYR A 308 -4.60 7.09 -8.25
CA TYR A 308 -5.30 6.50 -7.09
C TYR A 308 -6.37 7.43 -6.52
N THR A 309 -6.12 8.75 -6.52
CA THR A 309 -7.08 9.74 -6.06
C THR A 309 -8.31 9.79 -6.97
N LYS A 310 -8.13 9.71 -8.29
CA LYS A 310 -9.21 9.59 -9.28
C LYS A 310 -10.01 8.30 -9.07
N LEU A 311 -9.35 7.15 -8.85
CA LEU A 311 -10.04 5.89 -8.51
C LEU A 311 -10.92 5.99 -7.25
N CYS A 312 -10.57 6.84 -6.29
CA CYS A 312 -11.33 7.00 -5.05
C CYS A 312 -12.49 8.00 -5.18
N ASN A 313 -12.37 8.99 -6.06
CA ASN A 313 -13.21 10.20 -6.06
C ASN A 313 -13.92 10.51 -7.38
N ASN A 314 -13.63 9.79 -8.46
CA ASN A 314 -14.18 10.05 -9.79
C ASN A 314 -14.69 8.77 -10.47
N VAL A 315 -14.37 7.60 -9.92
CA VAL A 315 -14.74 6.32 -10.54
C VAL A 315 -15.79 5.59 -9.70
N VAL A 316 -16.87 5.18 -10.38
CA VAL A 316 -17.89 4.26 -9.86
C VAL A 316 -18.01 3.06 -10.78
N ILE A 317 -18.55 1.97 -10.26
CA ILE A 317 -18.79 0.74 -11.01
C ILE A 317 -20.23 0.32 -10.85
N PHE A 318 -20.83 -0.11 -11.96
CA PHE A 318 -22.15 -0.70 -11.98
C PHE A 318 -22.12 -2.08 -11.30
N ASP A 319 -23.01 -2.28 -10.34
CA ASP A 319 -23.15 -3.50 -9.58
C ASP A 319 -24.64 -3.84 -9.39
N PRO A 320 -25.17 -4.81 -10.17
CA PRO A 320 -26.58 -5.17 -10.11
C PRO A 320 -26.97 -5.78 -8.75
N THR A 321 -26.02 -6.25 -7.95
CA THR A 321 -26.28 -6.86 -6.62
C THR A 321 -26.56 -5.84 -5.53
N VAL A 322 -26.33 -4.54 -5.80
CA VAL A 322 -26.63 -3.49 -4.82
C VAL A 322 -28.15 -3.30 -4.73
N GLU A 323 -28.75 -3.65 -3.61
CA GLU A 323 -30.21 -3.56 -3.43
C GLU A 323 -30.74 -2.12 -3.60
N LYS A 324 -30.02 -1.13 -3.04
CA LYS A 324 -30.38 0.30 -3.03
C LYS A 324 -29.14 1.12 -3.36
N PRO A 325 -28.97 1.66 -4.59
CA PRO A 325 -29.68 2.84 -5.11
C PRO A 325 -30.30 2.64 -6.51
N LYS A 326 -31.14 3.58 -6.98
CA LYS A 326 -31.82 3.56 -8.30
C LYS A 326 -30.91 3.19 -9.48
N HIS A 327 -29.64 3.58 -9.41
CA HIS A 327 -28.66 3.41 -10.49
C HIS A 327 -27.77 2.18 -10.34
N LYS A 328 -27.88 1.42 -9.23
CA LYS A 328 -27.06 0.23 -8.97
C LYS A 328 -25.55 0.51 -9.04
N LEU A 329 -25.14 1.69 -8.56
CA LEU A 329 -23.74 2.12 -8.56
C LEU A 329 -23.10 2.00 -7.20
N ARG A 330 -21.83 1.62 -7.19
CA ARG A 330 -20.98 1.63 -5.99
C ARG A 330 -19.59 2.13 -6.29
N LYS A 331 -18.83 2.38 -5.22
CA LYS A 331 -17.39 2.59 -5.32
C LYS A 331 -16.64 1.31 -5.65
N LEU A 332 -15.44 1.49 -6.19
CA LEU A 332 -14.48 0.41 -6.34
C LEU A 332 -14.06 -0.16 -4.97
N TYR A 333 -14.05 -1.48 -4.87
CA TYR A 333 -13.45 -2.21 -3.77
C TYR A 333 -11.92 -2.19 -3.88
N MET A 334 -11.21 -2.48 -2.78
CA MET A 334 -9.74 -2.41 -2.76
C MET A 334 -9.09 -3.36 -3.78
N ALA A 335 -9.69 -4.52 -4.03
CA ALA A 335 -9.18 -5.48 -5.02
C ALA A 335 -9.25 -4.92 -6.45
N GLU A 336 -10.35 -4.24 -6.79
CA GLU A 336 -10.56 -3.61 -8.08
C GLU A 336 -9.60 -2.42 -8.27
N LYS A 337 -9.45 -1.58 -7.24
CA LYS A 337 -8.45 -0.49 -7.24
C LYS A 337 -7.05 -1.04 -7.47
N SER A 338 -6.69 -2.12 -6.78
CA SER A 338 -5.36 -2.72 -6.91
C SER A 338 -5.13 -3.30 -8.30
N MET A 339 -6.12 -3.96 -8.90
CA MET A 339 -6.04 -4.45 -10.27
C MET A 339 -5.89 -3.31 -11.29
N LEU A 340 -6.65 -2.23 -11.14
CA LEU A 340 -6.54 -1.05 -11.99
C LEU A 340 -5.18 -0.36 -11.83
N LEU A 341 -4.61 -0.32 -10.61
CA LEU A 341 -3.24 0.16 -10.39
C LEU A 341 -2.20 -0.73 -11.07
N GLY A 342 -2.37 -2.06 -11.04
CA GLY A 342 -1.49 -2.99 -11.74
C GLY A 342 -1.54 -2.78 -13.27
N ARG A 343 -2.74 -2.58 -13.82
CA ARG A 343 -2.94 -2.21 -15.23
C ARG A 343 -2.32 -0.86 -15.57
N ALA A 344 -2.46 0.13 -14.70
CA ALA A 344 -1.85 1.45 -14.88
C ALA A 344 -0.32 1.37 -14.89
N MET A 345 0.26 0.56 -14.00
CA MET A 345 1.71 0.33 -13.98
C MET A 345 2.23 -0.29 -15.28
N ALA A 346 1.49 -1.19 -15.92
CA ALA A 346 1.85 -1.71 -17.23
C ALA A 346 1.67 -0.70 -18.37
N HIS A 347 0.68 0.20 -18.24
CA HIS A 347 0.41 1.21 -19.26
C HIS A 347 1.43 2.36 -19.25
N PHE A 348 1.80 2.84 -18.06
CA PHE A 348 2.75 3.96 -17.90
C PHE A 348 4.20 3.50 -17.70
N GLY A 349 4.42 2.21 -17.43
CA GLY A 349 5.71 1.67 -17.02
C GLY A 349 6.01 1.89 -15.53
N HIS A 350 6.91 1.06 -15.01
CA HIS A 350 7.29 1.10 -13.59
C HIS A 350 7.93 2.43 -13.18
N GLU A 351 8.79 3.01 -14.02
CA GLU A 351 9.56 4.21 -13.68
C GLU A 351 8.67 5.45 -13.49
N GLU A 352 7.66 5.62 -14.33
CA GLU A 352 6.71 6.73 -14.24
C GLU A 352 5.71 6.53 -13.11
N PHE A 353 5.26 5.29 -12.88
CA PHE A 353 4.12 5.03 -12.00
C PHE A 353 4.51 4.59 -10.59
N SER A 354 5.40 3.60 -10.46
CA SER A 354 5.66 2.90 -9.19
C SER A 354 7.07 3.09 -8.64
N PHE A 355 7.78 4.08 -9.16
CA PHE A 355 9.07 4.56 -8.69
C PHE A 355 9.01 6.05 -8.38
N TRP A 356 9.46 6.44 -7.20
CA TRP A 356 9.53 7.84 -6.78
C TRP A 356 10.86 8.45 -7.20
N ASN A 357 10.81 9.46 -8.06
CA ASN A 357 11.95 10.28 -8.45
C ASN A 357 11.78 11.68 -7.82
N PRO A 358 12.65 12.11 -6.89
CA PRO A 358 12.53 13.41 -6.22
C PRO A 358 12.51 14.62 -7.17
N GLN A 359 13.18 14.54 -8.32
CA GLN A 359 13.24 15.63 -9.30
C GLN A 359 11.91 15.77 -10.06
N ARG A 360 11.32 14.65 -10.48
CA ARG A 360 10.03 14.62 -11.19
C ARG A 360 8.84 14.79 -10.24
N ASP A 361 8.83 14.03 -9.17
CA ASP A 361 7.66 13.87 -8.30
C ASP A 361 7.66 14.85 -7.11
N GLY A 362 8.79 15.47 -6.80
CA GLY A 362 8.95 16.31 -5.61
C GLY A 362 8.89 15.50 -4.30
N LYS A 363 8.56 16.17 -3.19
CA LYS A 363 8.43 15.51 -1.87
C LYS A 363 7.02 14.96 -1.69
N TYR A 364 6.87 13.79 -1.05
CA TYR A 364 5.55 13.22 -0.74
C TYR A 364 4.57 14.22 -0.11
N LYS A 365 5.03 15.12 0.78
CA LYS A 365 4.19 16.16 1.41
C LYS A 365 3.46 17.07 0.40
N THR A 366 4.01 17.25 -0.81
CA THR A 366 3.41 18.06 -1.87
C THR A 366 2.41 17.27 -2.73
N TYR A 367 2.26 15.97 -2.50
CA TYR A 367 1.29 15.17 -3.23
C TYR A 367 -0.11 15.58 -2.82
N ASN A 368 -0.98 15.60 -3.82
CA ASN A 368 -2.34 15.97 -3.62
C ASN A 368 -3.26 14.75 -3.61
N TRP A 369 -3.91 14.55 -2.46
CA TRP A 369 -4.82 13.45 -2.22
C TRP A 369 -6.28 13.90 -2.08
N SER A 370 -6.55 15.19 -2.29
CA SER A 370 -7.89 15.78 -2.26
C SER A 370 -8.32 16.18 -3.67
N PRO A 371 -9.50 15.75 -4.14
CA PRO A 371 -9.95 16.07 -5.49
C PRO A 371 -10.12 17.58 -5.72
N ASP A 372 -10.37 18.35 -4.65
CA ASP A 372 -10.60 19.80 -4.76
C ASP A 372 -9.31 20.59 -4.97
N GLN A 373 -8.14 20.00 -4.73
CA GLN A 373 -6.87 20.73 -4.80
C GLN A 373 -6.10 20.48 -6.12
N ILE A 374 -6.49 19.51 -6.98
CA ILE A 374 -5.58 18.94 -8.01
C ILE A 374 -5.26 19.89 -9.16
N SER A 375 -6.16 20.81 -9.53
CA SER A 375 -5.95 21.70 -10.69
C SER A 375 -5.23 23.02 -10.39
N GLY A 376 -4.58 23.15 -9.23
CA GLY A 376 -3.93 24.40 -8.81
C GLY A 376 -2.44 24.55 -9.17
N ASN A 377 -1.79 23.52 -9.73
CA ASN A 377 -0.32 23.45 -9.80
C ASN A 377 0.26 23.44 -11.23
N GLU A 378 -0.51 23.71 -12.27
CA GLU A 378 -0.02 23.67 -13.67
C GLU A 378 0.55 25.01 -14.19
N THR A 379 0.81 26.00 -13.34
CA THR A 379 1.42 27.27 -13.77
C THR A 379 2.26 27.90 -12.65
N GLN A 380 3.49 27.42 -12.46
CA GLN A 380 4.61 28.20 -11.91
C GLN A 380 5.93 27.77 -12.53
#